data_AF-A0A2W6ERQ0-F1
#
_entry.id   AF-A0A2W6ERQ0-F1
#
_cell.length_a   1.000
_cell.length_b   1.000
_cell.length_c   1.000
_cell.angle_alpha   90.00
_cell.angle_beta   90.00
_cell.angle_gamma   90.00
#
_symmetry.space_group_name_H-M   'P 1'
#
loop_
_entity.id
_entity.type
_entity.pdbx_description
1 polymer ?
#
loop_
_entity_poly.entity_id
_entity_poly.type
_entity_poly.pdbx_seq_one_letter_code
_entity_poly.pdbx_strand_id
1 'polypeptide(L)'
;MSAEAMIDELALTLPPPFPPAGTYINAVRTGSLLALGGHIPIGADQCIVTGKLGQDLDVGTGRDAARLAALSALATLRETLGSLDRVRQIVSVRGVVNSTPDFAAHTQVIDGASDLLVQVFGHHGQHTRLAVGVCSLPADLALEIELLVEVDAVD
;
A
#
# COMPACT_ATOMS: atom_id res chain seq x y z
N MET A 1 -21.03 -2.72 2.78
CA MET A 1 -20.66 -1.92 3.97
C MET A 1 -19.74 -0.81 3.52
N SER A 2 -19.61 0.27 4.29
CA SER A 2 -18.67 1.33 3.94
C SER A 2 -17.23 0.88 4.19
N ALA A 3 -16.25 1.58 3.63
CA ALA A 3 -14.85 1.23 3.81
C ALA A 3 -14.42 1.44 5.26
N GLU A 4 -14.87 2.52 5.91
CA GLU A 4 -14.61 2.74 7.35
C GLU A 4 -15.22 1.63 8.22
N ALA A 5 -16.46 1.21 7.94
CA ALA A 5 -17.08 0.10 8.68
C ALA A 5 -16.29 -1.22 8.50
N MET A 6 -15.70 -1.43 7.33
CA MET A 6 -14.87 -2.60 7.05
C MET A 6 -13.52 -2.57 7.77
N ILE A 7 -12.93 -1.38 7.98
CA ILE A 7 -11.75 -1.22 8.84
C ILE A 7 -12.06 -1.71 10.26
N ASP A 8 -13.20 -1.31 10.81
CA ASP A 8 -13.62 -1.71 12.16
C ASP A 8 -13.96 -3.21 12.23
N GLU A 9 -14.70 -3.74 11.25
CA GLU A 9 -15.09 -5.16 11.19
C GLU A 9 -13.89 -6.09 11.13
N LEU A 10 -12.89 -5.73 10.33
CA LEU A 10 -11.64 -6.49 10.18
C LEU A 10 -10.65 -6.23 11.32
N ALA A 11 -11.02 -5.40 12.30
CA ALA A 11 -10.16 -4.97 13.42
C ALA A 11 -8.80 -4.44 12.95
N LEU A 12 -8.79 -3.68 11.85
CA LEU A 12 -7.57 -3.15 11.25
C LEU A 12 -7.14 -1.89 11.98
N THR A 13 -5.90 -1.90 12.46
CA THR A 13 -5.26 -0.70 13.00
C THR A 13 -4.44 -0.04 11.91
N LEU A 14 -4.85 1.15 11.47
CA LEU A 14 -4.04 1.94 10.55
C LEU A 14 -2.86 2.57 11.31
N PRO A 15 -1.63 2.49 10.79
CA PRO A 15 -0.50 3.17 11.39
C PRO A 15 -0.69 4.69 11.33
N PRO A 16 0.05 5.46 12.16
CA PRO A 16 0.11 6.90 11.95
C PRO A 16 0.64 7.20 10.53
N PRO A 17 0.10 8.20 9.82
CA PRO A 17 0.62 8.59 8.51
C PRO A 17 2.11 8.90 8.59
N PHE A 18 2.90 8.30 7.68
CA PHE A 18 4.33 8.51 7.65
C PHE A 18 4.66 9.83 6.94
N PRO A 19 5.45 10.74 7.55
CA PRO A 19 5.79 12.01 6.90
C PRO A 19 6.70 11.77 5.68
N PRO A 20 6.64 12.64 4.65
CA PRO A 20 7.55 12.54 3.52
C PRO A 20 9.02 12.59 3.96
N ALA A 21 9.86 11.73 3.37
CA ALA A 21 11.29 11.67 3.67
C ALA A 21 12.13 12.72 2.89
N GLY A 22 11.49 13.71 2.26
CA GLY A 22 12.16 14.71 1.41
C GLY A 22 11.21 15.83 0.99
N THR A 23 11.57 16.58 -0.05
CA THR A 23 10.79 17.73 -0.58
C THR A 23 9.64 17.29 -1.49
N TYR A 24 8.92 16.23 -1.12
CA TYR A 24 7.73 15.73 -1.81
C TYR A 24 6.57 15.61 -0.82
N ILE A 25 5.35 15.35 -1.32
CA ILE A 25 4.15 15.16 -0.51
C ILE A 25 3.57 13.76 -0.73
N ASN A 26 2.79 13.27 0.23
CA ASN A 26 2.28 11.89 0.23
C ASN A 26 1.14 11.64 -0.78
N ALA A 27 0.43 12.69 -1.20
CA ALA A 27 -0.63 12.58 -2.19
C ALA A 27 -0.80 13.88 -2.99
N VAL A 28 -1.05 13.73 -4.29
CA VAL A 28 -1.37 14.84 -5.22
C VAL A 28 -2.69 14.51 -5.91
N ARG A 29 -3.59 15.49 -5.97
CA ARG A 29 -4.89 15.36 -6.63
C ARG A 29 -4.91 16.06 -7.98
N THR A 30 -5.49 15.41 -8.99
CA THR A 30 -5.79 15.97 -10.31
C THR A 30 -7.17 15.51 -10.78
N GLY A 31 -8.15 16.43 -10.79
CA GLY A 31 -9.55 16.08 -11.04
C GLY A 31 -10.11 15.09 -10.02
N SER A 32 -10.62 13.95 -10.47
CA SER A 32 -11.07 12.83 -9.62
C SER A 32 -9.95 11.84 -9.26
N LEU A 33 -8.72 12.02 -9.78
CA LEU A 33 -7.61 11.12 -9.48
C LEU A 33 -6.77 11.67 -8.32
N LEU A 34 -6.43 10.77 -7.41
CA LEU A 34 -5.48 10.97 -6.32
C LEU A 34 -4.31 10.01 -6.51
N ALA A 35 -3.13 10.56 -6.81
CA ALA A 35 -1.88 9.81 -6.88
C ALA A 35 -1.21 9.86 -5.51
N LEU A 36 -0.93 8.69 -4.94
CA LEU A 36 -0.15 8.57 -3.72
C LEU A 36 1.35 8.43 -4.06
N GLY A 37 2.20 8.92 -3.16
CA GLY A 37 3.61 8.55 -3.17
C GLY A 37 3.81 7.08 -2.79
N GLY A 38 5.06 6.67 -2.66
CA GLY A 38 5.35 5.31 -2.23
C GLY A 38 5.13 5.10 -0.72
N HIS A 39 4.53 3.97 -0.37
CA HIS A 39 4.20 3.54 0.98
C HIS A 39 4.98 2.31 1.37
N ILE A 40 5.53 2.35 2.58
CA ILE A 40 6.46 1.35 3.11
C ILE A 40 5.76 0.38 4.07
N PRO A 41 6.30 -0.83 4.30
CA PRO A 41 5.73 -1.83 5.20
C PRO A 41 5.96 -1.44 6.67
N ILE A 42 5.16 -0.49 7.18
CA ILE A 42 5.21 0.00 8.55
C ILE A 42 3.97 -0.42 9.35
N GLY A 43 4.19 -1.04 10.51
CA GLY A 43 3.15 -1.42 11.47
C GLY A 43 2.65 -0.26 12.32
N ALA A 44 1.55 -0.49 13.05
CA ALA A 44 1.00 0.47 14.01
C ALA A 44 1.94 0.72 15.20
N ASP A 45 2.82 -0.24 15.49
CA ASP A 45 3.94 -0.15 16.44
C ASP A 45 5.15 0.63 15.89
N GLN A 46 5.04 1.16 14.66
CA GLN A 46 6.10 1.82 13.90
C GLN A 46 7.27 0.90 13.52
N CYS A 47 7.12 -0.43 13.65
CA CYS A 47 8.10 -1.37 13.14
C CYS A 47 8.05 -1.39 11.60
N ILE A 48 9.20 -1.17 10.99
CA ILE A 48 9.38 -1.19 9.53
C ILE A 48 10.00 -2.53 9.14
N VAL A 49 9.44 -3.18 8.12
CA VAL A 49 10.00 -4.43 7.58
C VAL A 49 11.12 -4.10 6.58
N THR A 50 12.33 -4.58 6.90
CA THR A 50 13.52 -4.46 6.06
C THR A 50 14.08 -5.85 5.70
N GLY A 51 14.94 -5.90 4.68
CA GLY A 51 15.58 -7.11 4.19
C GLY A 51 15.15 -7.49 2.78
N LYS A 52 15.79 -8.52 2.23
CA LYS A 52 15.66 -8.92 0.84
C LYS A 52 14.90 -10.24 0.68
N LEU A 53 13.89 -10.25 -0.17
CA LEU A 53 13.13 -11.45 -0.54
C LEU A 53 14.02 -12.46 -1.29
N GLY A 54 13.97 -13.71 -0.85
CA GLY A 54 14.84 -14.78 -1.36
C GLY A 54 16.24 -14.81 -0.73
N GLN A 55 16.49 -13.97 0.28
CA GLN A 55 17.70 -14.03 1.10
C GLN A 55 17.35 -13.97 2.60
N ASP A 56 16.78 -12.84 3.04
CA ASP A 56 16.48 -12.58 4.45
C ASP A 56 15.00 -12.86 4.77
N LEU A 57 14.13 -12.67 3.77
CA LEU A 57 12.68 -12.77 3.90
C LEU A 57 12.10 -13.84 2.95
N ASP A 58 11.09 -14.55 3.42
CA ASP A 58 10.30 -15.49 2.63
C ASP A 58 9.04 -14.84 2.03
N VAL A 59 8.31 -15.58 1.19
CA VAL A 59 7.10 -15.08 0.50
C VAL A 59 5.99 -14.72 1.50
N GLY A 60 5.85 -15.47 2.59
CA GLY A 60 4.84 -15.22 3.62
C GLY A 60 5.08 -13.88 4.31
N THR A 61 6.32 -13.68 4.78
CA THR A 61 6.75 -12.41 5.38
C THR A 61 6.62 -11.26 4.39
N GLY A 62 6.91 -11.49 3.11
CA GLY A 62 6.68 -10.52 2.04
C GLY A 62 5.20 -10.14 1.88
N ARG A 63 4.28 -11.10 1.91
CA ARG A 63 2.82 -10.80 1.87
C ARG A 63 2.41 -9.94 3.05
N ASP A 64 2.87 -10.27 4.25
CA ASP A 64 2.55 -9.50 5.44
C ASP A 64 3.12 -8.07 5.35
N ALA A 65 4.34 -7.92 4.84
CA ALA A 65 4.92 -6.61 4.54
C ALA A 65 4.08 -5.83 3.52
N ALA A 66 3.61 -6.47 2.44
CA ALA A 66 2.78 -5.81 1.43
C ALA A 66 1.44 -5.36 2.01
N ARG A 67 0.87 -6.17 2.91
CA ARG A 67 -0.33 -5.81 3.68
C ARG A 67 -0.10 -4.59 4.56
N LEU A 68 1.04 -4.52 5.27
CA LEU A 68 1.41 -3.35 6.08
C LEU A 68 1.58 -2.09 5.22
N ALA A 69 2.21 -2.20 4.04
CA ALA A 69 2.36 -1.09 3.11
C ALA A 69 1.00 -0.57 2.62
N ALA A 70 0.04 -1.46 2.36
CA ALA A 70 -1.32 -1.08 2.04
C ALA A 70 -2.06 -0.43 3.22
N LEU A 71 -1.88 -0.88 4.47
CA LEU A 71 -2.41 -0.18 5.65
C LEU A 71 -1.84 1.24 5.78
N SER A 72 -0.55 1.41 5.52
CA SER A 72 0.10 2.73 5.49
C SER A 72 -0.52 3.64 4.43
N ALA A 73 -0.77 3.11 3.22
CA ALA A 73 -1.44 3.83 2.15
C ALA A 73 -2.89 4.22 2.52
N LEU A 74 -3.64 3.32 3.16
CA LEU A 74 -4.98 3.61 3.69
C LEU A 74 -4.95 4.73 4.75
N ALA A 75 -3.92 4.77 5.61
CA ALA A 75 -3.76 5.84 6.59
C ALA A 75 -3.62 7.21 5.89
N THR A 76 -2.76 7.30 4.88
CA THR A 76 -2.62 8.51 4.05
C THR A 76 -3.90 8.87 3.31
N LEU A 77 -4.62 7.89 2.74
CA LEU A 77 -5.90 8.14 2.08
C LEU A 77 -6.92 8.74 3.06
N ARG A 78 -7.05 8.15 4.25
CA ARG A 78 -7.98 8.64 5.27
C ARG A 78 -7.60 10.04 5.77
N GLU A 79 -6.32 10.31 6.00
CA GLU A 79 -5.83 11.65 6.34
C GLU A 79 -6.14 12.67 5.23
N THR A 80 -5.90 12.31 3.98
CA THR A 80 -6.07 13.21 2.83
C THR A 80 -7.54 13.48 2.51
N LEU A 81 -8.39 12.48 2.63
CA LEU A 81 -9.80 12.55 2.23
C LEU A 81 -10.74 12.87 3.40
N GLY A 82 -10.28 12.67 4.65
CA GLY A 82 -11.10 12.70 5.86
C GLY A 82 -11.87 11.41 6.11
N SER A 83 -12.13 10.61 5.07
CA SER A 83 -12.75 9.29 5.17
C SER A 83 -12.40 8.43 3.94
N LEU A 84 -12.19 7.14 4.17
CA LEU A 84 -12.00 6.13 3.11
C LEU A 84 -13.26 5.93 2.26
N ASP A 85 -14.44 6.32 2.75
CA ASP A 85 -15.71 6.20 2.00
C ASP A 85 -15.76 7.11 0.77
N ARG A 86 -14.82 8.05 0.66
CA ARG A 86 -14.66 8.93 -0.51
C ARG A 86 -13.86 8.29 -1.65
N VAL A 87 -13.34 7.08 -1.47
CA VAL A 87 -12.69 6.30 -2.52
C VAL A 87 -13.74 5.67 -3.43
N ARG A 88 -13.62 5.92 -4.73
CA ARG A 88 -14.51 5.36 -5.76
C ARG A 88 -13.94 4.14 -6.46
N GLN A 89 -12.61 4.09 -6.63
CA GLN A 89 -11.94 2.95 -7.26
C GLN A 89 -10.45 2.98 -6.93
N ILE A 90 -9.88 1.84 -6.57
CA ILE A 90 -8.42 1.66 -6.66
C ILE A 90 -8.10 1.41 -8.15
N VAL A 91 -7.49 2.39 -8.81
CA VAL A 91 -7.26 2.33 -10.25
C VAL A 91 -6.05 1.43 -10.56
N SER A 92 -4.96 1.62 -9.81
CA SER A 92 -3.74 0.83 -9.98
C SER A 92 -2.92 0.69 -8.71
N VAL A 93 -2.25 -0.46 -8.58
CA VAL A 93 -1.22 -0.74 -7.57
C VAL A 93 0.10 -1.01 -8.27
N ARG A 94 1.16 -0.29 -7.90
CA ARG A 94 2.53 -0.62 -8.31
C ARG A 94 3.29 -1.13 -7.08
N GLY A 95 3.73 -2.38 -7.12
CA GLY A 95 4.53 -2.99 -6.07
C GLY A 95 5.97 -3.17 -6.52
N VAL A 96 6.90 -2.71 -5.69
CA VAL A 96 8.34 -2.83 -5.90
C VAL A 96 8.91 -3.62 -4.73
N VAL A 97 9.55 -4.76 -5.01
CA VAL A 97 10.02 -5.69 -3.98
C VAL A 97 11.55 -5.74 -3.99
N ASN A 98 12.18 -5.52 -2.84
CA ASN A 98 13.61 -5.71 -2.67
C ASN A 98 13.91 -7.22 -2.69
N SER A 99 14.46 -7.73 -3.78
CA SER A 99 14.64 -9.18 -3.98
C SER A 99 16.01 -9.55 -4.49
N THR A 100 16.35 -10.84 -4.38
CA THR A 100 17.47 -11.43 -5.13
C THR A 100 17.13 -11.52 -6.63
N PRO A 101 18.13 -11.66 -7.52
CA PRO A 101 17.89 -11.80 -8.96
C PRO A 101 17.05 -13.03 -9.35
N ASP A 102 17.15 -14.12 -8.57
CA ASP A 102 16.47 -15.39 -8.87
C ASP A 102 15.08 -15.51 -8.22
N PHE A 103 14.70 -14.54 -7.37
CA PHE A 103 13.37 -14.52 -6.77
C PHE A 103 12.32 -14.23 -7.85
N ALA A 104 11.27 -15.04 -7.93
CA ALA A 104 10.23 -14.95 -8.97
C ALA A 104 8.79 -14.86 -8.44
N ALA A 105 8.63 -14.72 -7.12
CA ALA A 105 7.33 -14.72 -6.44
C ALA A 105 6.82 -13.30 -6.12
N HIS A 106 7.24 -12.28 -6.86
CA HIS A 106 6.86 -10.88 -6.60
C HIS A 106 5.35 -10.66 -6.61
N THR A 107 4.63 -11.31 -7.53
CA THR A 107 3.17 -11.22 -7.61
C THR A 107 2.50 -11.77 -6.35
N GLN A 108 2.99 -12.90 -5.84
CA GLN A 108 2.47 -13.55 -4.63
C GLN A 108 2.73 -12.71 -3.38
N VAL A 109 3.84 -11.95 -3.34
CA VAL A 109 4.14 -10.98 -2.30
C VAL A 109 3.16 -9.81 -2.35
N ILE A 110 2.99 -9.17 -3.52
CA ILE A 110 2.12 -7.98 -3.66
C ILE A 110 0.63 -8.32 -3.52
N ASP A 111 0.22 -9.59 -3.66
CA ASP A 111 -1.12 -10.02 -3.30
C ASP A 111 -1.50 -9.67 -1.86
N GLY A 112 -0.56 -9.58 -0.91
CA GLY A 112 -0.87 -9.13 0.45
C GLY A 112 -1.46 -7.71 0.50
N ALA A 113 -0.99 -6.82 -0.37
CA ALA A 113 -1.59 -5.50 -0.57
C ALA A 113 -2.92 -5.60 -1.32
N SER A 114 -2.95 -6.36 -2.42
CA SER A 114 -4.15 -6.48 -3.26
C SER A 114 -5.35 -7.05 -2.50
N ASP A 115 -5.14 -8.11 -1.72
CA ASP A 115 -6.17 -8.75 -0.92
C ASP A 115 -6.75 -7.80 0.11
N LEU A 116 -5.90 -7.02 0.80
CA LEU A 116 -6.37 -6.04 1.77
C LEU A 116 -7.24 -4.96 1.11
N LEU A 117 -6.80 -4.43 -0.03
CA LEU A 117 -7.56 -3.39 -0.74
C LEU A 117 -8.92 -3.92 -1.21
N VAL A 118 -8.99 -5.16 -1.68
CA VAL A 118 -10.25 -5.83 -2.04
C VAL A 118 -11.11 -6.14 -0.81
N GLN A 119 -10.51 -6.54 0.32
CA GLN A 119 -11.22 -6.74 1.58
C GLN A 119 -11.91 -5.44 2.03
N VAL A 120 -11.19 -4.31 1.99
CA VAL A 120 -11.68 -3.00 2.46
C VAL A 120 -12.73 -2.39 1.52
N PHE A 121 -12.48 -2.40 0.21
CA PHE A 121 -13.32 -1.68 -0.76
C PHE A 121 -14.23 -2.60 -1.60
N GLY A 122 -14.17 -3.91 -1.41
CA GLY A 122 -14.93 -4.88 -2.20
C GLY A 122 -14.60 -4.80 -3.68
N HIS A 123 -15.62 -4.69 -4.54
CA HIS A 123 -15.44 -4.54 -5.99
C HIS A 123 -14.61 -3.29 -6.34
N HIS A 124 -14.75 -2.21 -5.58
CA HIS A 124 -13.99 -0.96 -5.77
C HIS A 124 -12.52 -1.08 -5.37
N GLY A 125 -12.14 -2.19 -4.74
CA GLY A 125 -10.75 -2.53 -4.43
C GLY A 125 -10.06 -3.28 -5.55
N GLN A 126 -10.76 -3.70 -6.61
CA GLN A 126 -10.16 -4.39 -7.76
C GLN A 126 -9.42 -3.39 -8.65
N HIS A 127 -8.17 -3.71 -9.00
CA HIS A 127 -7.24 -2.76 -9.62
C HIS A 127 -6.37 -3.42 -10.70
N THR A 128 -5.84 -2.58 -11.59
CA THR A 128 -4.69 -2.99 -12.41
C THR A 128 -3.42 -3.04 -11.56
N ARG A 129 -2.43 -3.84 -11.96
CA ARG A 129 -1.24 -4.06 -11.12
C ARG A 129 0.06 -4.23 -11.90
N LEU A 130 1.14 -3.69 -11.35
CA LEU A 130 2.53 -4.04 -11.67
C LEU A 130 3.21 -4.56 -10.40
N ALA A 131 3.95 -5.66 -10.49
CA ALA A 131 4.77 -6.19 -9.40
C ALA A 131 6.16 -6.54 -9.96
N VAL A 132 7.20 -5.89 -9.46
CA VAL A 132 8.57 -6.04 -9.97
C VAL A 132 9.57 -6.21 -8.83
N GLY A 133 10.68 -6.89 -9.13
CA GLY A 133 11.84 -6.98 -8.27
C GLY A 133 12.85 -5.88 -8.55
N VAL A 134 13.49 -5.36 -7.50
CA VAL A 134 14.63 -4.44 -7.58
C VAL A 134 15.78 -4.92 -6.71
N CYS A 135 16.99 -4.49 -7.05
CA CYS A 135 18.20 -4.90 -6.33
C CYS A 135 18.38 -4.21 -4.97
N SER A 136 17.69 -3.09 -4.71
CA SER A 136 17.73 -2.37 -3.44
C SER A 136 16.56 -1.37 -3.35
N LEU A 137 16.15 -1.07 -2.12
CA LEU A 137 15.25 0.04 -1.76
C LEU A 137 15.92 0.93 -0.69
N PRO A 138 15.43 2.18 -0.46
CA PRO A 138 15.93 3.04 0.60
C PRO A 138 15.94 2.33 1.96
N ALA A 139 16.98 2.53 2.76
CA ALA A 139 17.12 1.93 4.09
C ALA A 139 16.89 0.39 4.15
N ASP A 140 17.13 -0.31 3.04
CA ASP A 140 16.90 -1.76 2.90
C ASP A 140 15.45 -2.20 3.16
N LEU A 141 14.47 -1.34 2.86
CA LEU A 141 13.06 -1.69 2.92
C LEU A 141 12.76 -2.99 2.15
N ALA A 142 11.86 -3.81 2.68
CA ALA A 142 11.48 -5.07 2.04
C ALA A 142 10.71 -4.85 0.73
N LEU A 143 9.86 -3.84 0.70
CA LEU A 143 9.07 -3.45 -0.46
C LEU A 143 8.55 -2.01 -0.30
N GLU A 144 8.00 -1.49 -1.39
CA GLU A 144 7.27 -0.24 -1.44
C GLU A 144 6.09 -0.40 -2.40
N ILE A 145 4.95 0.25 -2.11
CA ILE A 145 3.80 0.27 -3.02
C ILE A 145 3.38 1.70 -3.35
N GLU A 146 2.87 1.92 -4.56
CA GLU A 146 2.28 3.18 -4.99
C GLU A 146 0.84 2.93 -5.44
N LEU A 147 -0.08 3.84 -5.07
CA LEU A 147 -1.50 3.76 -5.45
C LEU A 147 -1.90 4.93 -6.35
N LEU A 148 -2.70 4.62 -7.37
CA LEU A 148 -3.55 5.60 -8.06
C LEU A 148 -5.00 5.29 -7.71
N VAL A 149 -5.72 6.29 -7.24
CA VAL A 149 -7.06 6.13 -6.67
C VAL A 149 -8.01 7.14 -7.31
N GLU A 150 -9.19 6.69 -7.73
CA GLU A 150 -10.29 7.58 -8.07
C GLU A 150 -11.06 7.91 -6.79
N VAL A 151 -11.36 9.19 -6.59
CA VAL A 151 -12.03 9.72 -5.41
C VAL A 151 -13.19 10.62 -5.81
N ASP A 152 -14.11 10.87 -4.87
CA ASP A 152 -15.19 11.84 -5.04
C ASP A 152 -14.70 13.14 -5.64
N ALA A 153 -15.43 13.68 -6.62
CA ALA A 153 -15.20 15.02 -7.14
C ALA A 153 -15.17 16.04 -5.97
N VAL A 154 -14.32 17.07 -6.08
CA VAL A 154 -14.49 18.25 -5.24
C VAL A 154 -15.59 19.07 -5.89
N ASP A 155 -16.59 19.44 -5.11
CA ASP A 155 -17.56 20.46 -5.51
C ASP A 155 -16.88 21.82 -5.74
#